data_AF-A0A123TZ19-F1
#
_entry.id   AF-A0A123TZ19-F1
#
_cell.length_a   1.000
_cell.length_b   1.000
_cell.length_c   1.000
_cell.angle_alpha   90.00
_cell.angle_beta   90.00
_cell.angle_gamma   90.00
#
_symmetry.space_group_name_H-M   'P 1'
#
loop_
_entity.id
_entity.type
_entity.pdbx_description
1 polymer ?
#
loop_
_entity_poly.entity_id
_entity_poly.type
_entity_poly.pdbx_seq_one_letter_code
_entity_poly.pdbx_strand_id
1 'polypeptide(L)'
;MPKFVAEWLKEYRHASPLLKVLNAAENGLIVPSAVNDWILDNQRDFVVAWYDGFEIEQLFTVDIPNPVLTDNSDSVTVLMKIDSGVVLTDVVNYIGRKQETVYQLTEAEIKQDFEWALDAGFAKEVE
;
A
#
# COMPACT_ATOMS: atom_id res chain seq x y z
N MET A 1 2.55 7.89 -1.55
CA MET A 1 1.57 7.84 -2.68
C MET A 1 1.46 6.41 -3.17
N PRO A 2 0.25 5.88 -3.47
CA PRO A 2 0.11 4.51 -3.95
C PRO A 2 0.90 4.25 -5.24
N LYS A 3 1.52 3.07 -5.34
CA LYS A 3 2.35 2.64 -6.49
C LYS A 3 1.64 2.85 -7.83
N PHE A 4 0.36 2.50 -7.94
CA PHE A 4 -0.38 2.64 -9.20
C PHE A 4 -0.55 4.11 -9.66
N VAL A 5 -0.70 5.06 -8.72
CA VAL A 5 -0.77 6.50 -9.04
C VAL A 5 0.62 7.03 -9.38
N ALA A 6 1.63 6.59 -8.64
CA ALA A 6 3.01 6.97 -8.88
C ALA A 6 3.49 6.56 -10.28
N GLU A 7 3.21 5.32 -10.71
CA GLU A 7 3.55 4.87 -12.06
C GLU A 7 2.79 5.66 -13.13
N TRP A 8 1.48 5.90 -12.94
CA TRP A 8 0.72 6.77 -13.83
C TRP A 8 1.32 8.18 -13.90
N LEU A 9 1.69 8.77 -12.77
CA LEU A 9 2.26 10.11 -12.73
C LEU A 9 3.61 10.19 -13.49
N LYS A 10 4.47 9.15 -13.42
CA LYS A 10 5.74 9.12 -14.19
C LYS A 10 5.52 9.22 -15.69
N GLU A 11 4.50 8.54 -16.21
CA GLU A 11 4.18 8.53 -17.64
C GLU A 11 3.56 9.85 -18.10
N TYR A 12 2.67 10.43 -17.30
CA TYR A 12 1.81 11.54 -17.74
C TYR A 12 2.31 12.94 -17.32
N ARG A 13 3.15 13.06 -16.29
CA ARG A 13 3.66 14.35 -15.78
C ARG A 13 4.37 15.19 -16.85
N HIS A 14 5.06 14.54 -17.77
CA HIS A 14 5.81 15.22 -18.85
C HIS A 14 4.97 15.45 -20.11
N ALA A 15 3.84 14.76 -20.24
CA ALA A 15 3.04 14.75 -21.47
C ALA A 15 1.88 15.76 -21.46
N SER A 16 1.49 16.30 -20.30
CA SER A 16 0.35 17.23 -20.20
C SER A 16 0.54 18.24 -19.06
N PRO A 17 0.04 19.48 -19.20
CA PRO A 17 0.02 20.43 -18.09
C PRO A 17 -0.89 19.97 -16.94
N LEU A 18 -0.52 20.32 -15.70
CA LEU A 18 -1.30 19.97 -14.49
C LEU A 18 -2.78 20.36 -14.62
N LEU A 19 -3.08 21.58 -15.07
CA LEU A 19 -4.46 22.07 -15.20
C LEU A 19 -5.30 21.18 -16.13
N LYS A 20 -4.70 20.65 -17.20
CA LYS A 20 -5.40 19.75 -18.13
C LYS A 20 -5.72 18.41 -17.46
N VAL A 21 -4.81 17.91 -16.63
CA VAL A 21 -5.00 16.66 -15.88
C VAL A 21 -6.09 16.82 -14.81
N LEU A 22 -6.07 17.91 -14.05
CA LEU A 22 -7.11 18.18 -13.05
C LEU A 22 -8.49 18.32 -13.68
N ASN A 23 -8.60 19.06 -14.79
CA ASN A 23 -9.85 19.16 -15.54
C ASN A 23 -10.30 17.80 -16.08
N ALA A 24 -9.38 16.96 -16.56
CA ALA A 24 -9.71 15.61 -16.99
C ALA A 24 -10.19 14.76 -15.81
N ALA A 25 -9.61 14.90 -14.62
CA ALA A 25 -10.02 14.17 -13.42
C ALA A 25 -11.44 14.57 -12.96
N GLU A 26 -11.73 15.88 -12.92
CA GLU A 26 -13.06 16.39 -12.60
C GLU A 26 -14.14 15.93 -13.60
N ASN A 27 -13.76 15.76 -14.88
CA ASN A 27 -14.66 15.24 -15.91
C ASN A 27 -14.67 13.70 -15.99
N GLY A 28 -13.97 12.99 -15.12
CA GLY A 28 -13.90 11.53 -15.10
C GLY A 28 -13.22 10.90 -16.31
N LEU A 29 -12.28 11.62 -16.93
CA LEU A 29 -11.59 11.22 -18.17
C LEU A 29 -10.21 10.58 -17.91
N ILE A 30 -9.77 10.48 -16.66
CA ILE A 30 -8.51 9.82 -16.30
C ILE A 30 -8.72 8.32 -16.23
N VAL A 31 -7.89 7.58 -16.98
CA VAL A 31 -7.88 6.11 -16.98
C VAL A 31 -6.52 5.65 -16.47
N PRO A 32 -6.48 4.70 -15.51
CA PRO A 32 -7.61 3.98 -14.91
C PRO A 32 -8.43 4.83 -13.92
N SER A 33 -9.71 4.47 -13.71
CA SER A 33 -10.62 5.21 -12.81
C SER A 33 -10.11 5.25 -11.36
N ALA A 34 -9.39 4.23 -10.90
CA ALA A 34 -8.77 4.25 -9.57
C ALA A 34 -7.78 5.42 -9.40
N VAL A 35 -7.07 5.84 -10.46
CA VAL A 35 -6.21 7.03 -10.42
C VAL A 35 -7.07 8.28 -10.35
N ASN A 36 -8.15 8.32 -11.13
CA ASN A 36 -9.12 9.43 -11.09
C ASN A 36 -9.67 9.64 -9.66
N ASP A 37 -10.17 8.56 -9.06
CA ASP A 37 -10.76 8.57 -7.72
C ASP A 37 -9.73 9.02 -6.69
N TRP A 38 -8.51 8.47 -6.74
CA TRP A 38 -7.43 8.89 -5.85
C TRP A 38 -7.08 10.38 -6.01
N ILE A 39 -7.00 10.90 -7.24
CA ILE A 39 -6.73 12.32 -7.49
C ILE A 39 -7.82 13.19 -6.86
N LEU A 40 -9.09 12.81 -7.03
CA LEU A 40 -10.23 13.58 -6.50
C LEU A 40 -10.26 13.59 -4.97
N ASP A 41 -9.90 12.48 -4.33
CA ASP A 41 -9.83 12.37 -2.87
C ASP A 41 -8.57 13.02 -2.27
N ASN A 42 -7.49 13.15 -3.06
CA ASN A 42 -6.16 13.58 -2.61
C ASN A 42 -5.61 14.77 -3.41
N GLN A 43 -6.46 15.70 -3.84
CA GLN A 43 -6.09 16.79 -4.78
C GLN A 43 -4.86 17.58 -4.35
N ARG A 44 -4.77 17.93 -3.06
CA ARG A 44 -3.62 18.66 -2.51
C ARG A 44 -2.33 17.87 -2.68
N ASP A 45 -2.34 16.61 -2.26
CA ASP A 45 -1.16 15.76 -2.28
C ASP A 45 -0.75 15.41 -3.72
N PHE A 46 -1.73 15.29 -4.62
CA PHE A 46 -1.48 15.16 -6.05
C PHE A 46 -0.77 16.39 -6.64
N VAL A 47 -1.21 17.60 -6.32
CA VAL A 47 -0.55 18.84 -6.80
C VAL A 47 0.87 18.96 -6.25
N VAL A 48 1.07 18.66 -4.97
CA VAL A 48 2.42 18.62 -4.37
C VAL A 48 3.28 17.59 -5.09
N ALA A 49 2.79 16.36 -5.30
CA ALA A 49 3.49 15.31 -6.01
C ALA A 49 3.86 15.72 -7.45
N TRP A 50 2.99 16.47 -8.11
CA TRP A 50 3.20 16.97 -9.48
C TRP A 50 4.37 17.95 -9.58
N TYR A 51 4.59 18.81 -8.58
CA TYR A 51 5.64 19.83 -8.61
C TYR A 51 6.91 19.38 -7.91
N ASP A 52 6.78 18.89 -6.68
CA ASP A 52 7.89 18.63 -5.78
C ASP A 52 8.43 17.20 -5.92
N GLY A 53 7.72 16.35 -6.66
CA GLY A 53 8.00 14.92 -6.74
C GLY A 53 7.35 14.14 -5.61
N PHE A 54 7.63 12.84 -5.53
CA PHE A 54 6.88 11.96 -4.63
C PHE A 54 7.70 10.76 -4.16
N GLU A 55 7.23 10.19 -3.04
CA GLU A 55 7.65 8.89 -2.55
C GLU A 55 6.53 7.87 -2.75
N ILE A 56 6.92 6.70 -3.25
CA ILE A 56 6.02 5.57 -3.42
C ILE A 56 5.81 4.96 -2.04
N GLU A 57 4.54 4.85 -1.65
CA GLU A 57 4.16 4.11 -0.46
C GLU A 57 4.42 2.63 -0.74
N GLN A 58 5.32 2.05 0.06
CA GLN A 58 5.63 0.62 0.02
C GLN A 58 4.62 -0.11 0.88
N LEU A 59 4.16 -1.25 0.37
CA LEU A 59 3.29 -2.16 1.11
C LEU A 59 4.12 -3.34 1.58
N PHE A 60 3.84 -3.81 2.78
CA PHE A 60 4.55 -4.89 3.43
C PHE A 60 3.59 -5.97 3.89
N THR A 61 4.04 -7.21 3.83
CA THR A 61 3.46 -8.33 4.57
C THR A 61 4.35 -8.65 5.76
N VAL A 62 3.77 -8.94 6.91
CA VAL A 62 4.52 -9.28 8.13
C VAL A 62 4.15 -10.69 8.57
N ASP A 63 5.13 -11.59 8.51
CA ASP A 63 5.01 -12.96 8.97
C ASP A 63 5.93 -13.14 10.19
N ILE A 64 5.36 -13.53 11.33
CA ILE A 64 6.11 -13.74 12.57
C ILE A 64 6.46 -15.23 12.67
N PRO A 65 7.75 -15.60 12.64
CA PRO A 65 8.15 -16.99 12.67
C PRO A 65 7.80 -17.63 14.02
N ASN A 66 7.17 -18.81 13.99
CA ASN A 66 6.95 -19.64 15.16
C ASN A 66 7.83 -20.90 15.07
N PRO A 67 8.98 -20.94 15.77
CA PRO A 67 9.96 -22.03 15.63
C PRO A 67 9.49 -23.37 16.22
N VAL A 68 8.43 -23.36 17.04
CA VAL A 68 7.86 -24.58 17.64
C VAL A 68 6.89 -25.25 16.67
N LEU A 69 6.23 -24.45 15.82
CA LEU A 69 5.39 -24.93 14.75
C LEU A 69 6.28 -25.28 13.55
N THR A 70 6.65 -26.56 13.43
CA THR A 70 7.40 -27.08 12.28
C THR A 70 6.66 -26.86 10.96
N ASP A 71 7.38 -26.88 9.82
CA ASP A 71 6.95 -26.62 8.42
C ASP A 71 5.62 -27.25 7.93
N ASN A 72 4.97 -28.10 8.72
CA ASN A 72 3.65 -28.69 8.48
C ASN A 72 2.51 -28.00 9.25
N SER A 73 2.76 -26.86 9.90
CA SER A 73 1.70 -26.06 10.50
C SER A 73 0.95 -25.31 9.42
N ASP A 74 -0.33 -25.62 9.28
CA ASP A 74 -1.24 -24.85 8.46
C ASP A 74 -1.50 -23.46 9.03
N SER A 75 -0.98 -23.08 10.20
CA SER A 75 -1.14 -21.73 10.76
C SER A 75 0.16 -20.92 10.79
N VAL A 76 0.03 -19.62 10.51
CA VAL A 76 1.09 -18.61 10.57
C VAL A 76 0.59 -17.41 11.37
N THR A 77 1.46 -16.84 12.21
CA THR A 77 1.19 -15.60 12.93
C THR A 77 1.56 -14.41 12.05
N VAL A 78 0.64 -13.47 11.88
CA VAL A 78 0.75 -12.39 10.88
C VAL A 78 0.22 -11.09 11.44
N LEU A 79 0.60 -9.97 10.81
CA LEU A 79 -0.14 -8.72 10.97
C LEU A 79 -1.24 -8.59 9.91
N MET A 80 -2.40 -8.11 10.33
CA MET A 80 -3.58 -7.90 9.49
C MET A 80 -4.25 -6.58 9.86
N LYS A 81 -4.71 -5.85 8.85
CA LYS A 81 -5.54 -4.66 8.98
C LYS A 81 -7.01 -5.03 9.19
N ILE A 82 -7.61 -4.39 10.17
CA ILE A 82 -9.04 -4.41 10.46
C ILE A 82 -9.55 -2.97 10.59
N ASP A 83 -10.86 -2.79 10.73
CA ASP A 83 -11.49 -1.46 10.81
C ASP A 83 -10.95 -0.60 11.97
N SER A 84 -10.43 -1.22 13.03
CA SER A 84 -9.91 -0.55 14.22
C SER A 84 -8.38 -0.39 14.25
N GLY A 85 -7.66 -0.86 13.23
CA GLY A 85 -6.19 -0.75 13.16
C GLY A 85 -5.51 -2.03 12.69
N VAL A 86 -4.24 -2.19 13.03
CA VAL A 86 -3.45 -3.38 12.75
C VAL A 86 -3.50 -4.32 13.96
N VAL A 87 -3.65 -5.62 13.72
CA VAL A 87 -3.65 -6.64 14.77
C VAL A 87 -2.72 -7.79 14.41
N LEU A 88 -2.21 -8.44 15.46
CA LEU A 88 -1.46 -9.69 15.36
C LEU A 88 -2.44 -10.86 15.53
N THR A 89 -2.47 -11.77 14.56
CA THR A 89 -3.41 -12.90 14.55
C THR A 89 -2.78 -14.14 13.94
N ASP A 90 -3.30 -15.32 14.33
CA ASP A 90 -2.99 -16.58 13.66
C ASP A 90 -3.99 -16.81 12.53
N VAL A 91 -3.50 -17.16 11.35
CA VAL A 91 -4.32 -17.44 10.17
C VAL A 91 -3.85 -18.72 9.51
N VAL A 92 -4.76 -19.36 8.78
CA VAL A 92 -4.41 -20.51 7.94
C VAL A 92 -3.50 -20.03 6.80
N ASN A 93 -2.38 -20.72 6.59
CA ASN A 93 -1.40 -20.45 5.56
C ASN A 93 -1.88 -21.03 4.22
N TYR A 94 -2.72 -20.28 3.51
CA TYR A 94 -3.15 -20.63 2.16
C TYR A 94 -2.39 -19.83 1.10
N ILE A 95 -2.31 -20.43 -0.08
CA ILE A 95 -1.73 -19.80 -1.27
C ILE A 95 -2.60 -18.60 -1.64
N GLY A 96 -2.03 -17.42 -1.52
CA GLY A 96 -2.60 -16.17 -2.01
C GLY A 96 -2.97 -15.14 -0.93
N ARG A 97 -2.86 -15.50 0.35
CA ARG A 97 -3.07 -14.57 1.48
C ARG A 97 -2.35 -13.23 1.29
N LYS A 98 -1.10 -13.27 0.81
CA LYS A 98 -0.25 -12.07 0.63
C LYS A 98 -0.76 -11.10 -0.45
N GLN A 99 -1.69 -11.53 -1.30
CA GLN A 99 -2.33 -10.65 -2.30
C GLN A 99 -3.59 -9.96 -1.78
N GLU A 100 -4.09 -10.36 -0.61
CA GLU A 100 -5.25 -9.71 -0.02
C GLU A 100 -4.84 -8.43 0.71
N THR A 101 -5.58 -7.35 0.43
CA THR A 101 -5.27 -5.99 0.91
C THR A 101 -5.23 -5.88 2.43
N VAL A 102 -5.97 -6.73 3.15
CA VAL A 102 -5.96 -6.78 4.62
C VAL A 102 -4.61 -7.22 5.20
N TYR A 103 -3.72 -7.84 4.43
CA TYR A 103 -2.37 -8.20 4.89
C TYR A 103 -1.27 -7.30 4.31
N GLN A 104 -1.65 -6.32 3.47
CA GLN A 104 -0.73 -5.38 2.84
C GLN A 104 -0.76 -4.08 3.63
N LEU A 105 0.25 -3.87 4.45
CA LEU A 105 0.33 -2.76 5.38
C LEU A 105 1.34 -1.73 4.92
N THR A 106 1.07 -0.45 5.13
CA THR A 106 2.07 0.60 4.93
C THR A 106 3.07 0.60 6.09
N GLU A 107 4.26 1.13 5.86
CA GLU A 107 5.25 1.29 6.94
C GLU A 107 4.69 2.10 8.13
N ALA A 108 3.89 3.13 7.84
CA ALA A 108 3.26 3.97 8.86
C ALA A 108 2.24 3.18 9.71
N GLU A 109 1.43 2.32 9.08
CA GLU A 109 0.49 1.45 9.79
C GLU A 109 1.20 0.47 10.72
N ILE A 110 2.34 -0.09 10.29
CA ILE A 110 3.13 -1.00 11.13
C ILE A 110 3.79 -0.22 12.27
N LYS A 111 4.40 0.94 11.99
CA LYS A 111 5.12 1.76 13.00
C LYS A 111 4.24 2.25 14.14
N GLN A 112 2.93 2.36 13.93
CA GLN A 112 2.02 2.84 14.96
C GLN A 112 2.06 1.99 16.23
N ASP A 113 2.02 0.66 16.10
CA ASP A 113 1.90 -0.27 17.22
C ASP A 113 2.88 -1.47 17.14
N PHE A 114 3.50 -1.69 15.99
CA PHE A 114 4.32 -2.87 15.68
C PHE A 114 5.68 -2.51 15.04
N GLU A 115 6.26 -1.35 15.37
CA GLU A 115 7.59 -0.93 14.87
C GLU A 115 8.66 -2.02 15.06
N TRP A 116 8.60 -2.76 16.17
CA TRP A 116 9.48 -3.89 16.46
C TRP A 116 9.51 -4.97 15.36
N ALA A 117 8.42 -5.13 14.60
CA ALA A 117 8.35 -6.11 13.52
C ALA A 117 9.14 -5.66 12.29
N LEU A 118 9.26 -4.34 12.06
CA LEU A 118 10.16 -3.77 11.05
C LEU A 118 11.61 -3.95 11.48
N ASP A 119 11.93 -3.56 12.73
CA ASP A 119 13.29 -3.64 13.28
C ASP A 119 13.86 -5.07 13.28
N ALA A 120 12.99 -6.05 13.55
CA ALA A 120 13.35 -7.47 13.53
C ALA A 120 13.45 -8.06 12.11
N GLY A 121 13.11 -7.31 11.07
CA GLY A 121 13.17 -7.74 9.67
C GLY A 121 12.06 -8.74 9.27
N PHE A 122 10.92 -8.70 9.96
CA PHE A 122 9.77 -9.57 9.65
C PHE A 122 8.90 -9.04 8.52
N ALA A 123 8.96 -7.73 8.25
CA ALA A 123 8.28 -7.11 7.13
C ALA A 123 8.97 -7.43 5.80
N LYS A 124 8.18 -7.87 4.82
CA LYS A 124 8.61 -8.10 3.44
C LYS A 124 7.79 -7.26 2.50
N GLU A 125 8.47 -6.48 1.66
CA GLU A 125 7.83 -5.65 0.64
C GLU A 125 6.99 -6.52 -0.30
N VAL A 126 5.83 -6.01 -0.69
CA VAL A 126 4.94 -6.64 -1.67
C VAL A 126 5.40 -6.20 -3.07
N GLU A 127 5.78 -7.17 -3.90
CA GLU A 127 6.21 -6.94 -5.29
C GLU A 127 5.06 -6.53 -6.21
#